data_AF-A9AW43-F1
#
_entry.id   AF-A9AW43-F1
#
_cell.length_a   1.000
_cell.length_b   1.000
_cell.length_c   1.000
_cell.angle_alpha   90.00
_cell.angle_beta   90.00
_cell.angle_gamma   90.00
#
_symmetry.space_group_name_H-M   'P 1'
#
loop_
_entity.id
_entity.type
_entity.pdbx_description
1 polymer ?
#
loop_
_entity_poly.entity_id
_entity_poly.type
_entity_poly.pdbx_seq_one_letter_code
_entity_poly.pdbx_strand_id
1 'polypeptide(L)'
;MSGVTVRSTEEYTRIAWRLIILSFLAFCFVIASSCYLAWRVKAFARTQPAEPGILDTYVSGIEIIRAGLVQPELPTPPKTIIYEGDRINVSSKAPAGIAATITLFDGSKLDLWAGTSVVFEKVQTTRFSSRNQEVALRLDSGLVRLRLASVASQQYQDVHFSVFVQQAGYSVEQALLKPGGTYRVRLLDAKAPTTSASERERLKQTTISEYVVEQGGITLAYSSQNRSIDNQQKLEIAQGRLSQPQPAEWQLARDSNFTEFTAQEYNNNATVPVSVTDIVRADTWRVFGSLYSPEAEEDGYFYVVGGCAQRSTEQPNNCLRPLINVAQFHRDISEGIDHTKSFRTGITQTIDLDTTSYSKLELSFTGRIYEQSLNRAGDIGEECALAIAVFYYNPANQLGSTTYCFYARDDAGPGSISNKEYIRSIKLPYRQWTDQTLELKDDLGNMRRISHLEIYANGHDYISEITNIRLIAK
;
A
#
# COMPACT_ATOMS: atom_id res chain seq x y z
N MET A 1 -2.06 -104.15 23.54
CA MET A 1 -0.64 -103.96 23.19
C MET A 1 -0.60 -103.11 21.93
N SER A 2 -0.38 -101.81 22.11
CA SER A 2 -0.46 -100.81 21.04
C SER A 2 0.95 -100.52 20.54
N GLY A 3 1.23 -100.80 19.26
CA GLY A 3 2.54 -100.63 18.65
C GLY A 3 2.94 -99.16 18.56
N VAL A 4 4.04 -98.81 19.19
CA VAL A 4 4.67 -97.49 19.05
C VAL A 4 5.52 -97.52 17.78
N THR A 5 5.00 -96.93 16.70
CA THR A 5 5.78 -96.66 15.48
C THR A 5 6.81 -95.58 15.78
N VAL A 6 8.08 -95.98 15.85
CA VAL A 6 9.23 -95.07 15.95
C VAL A 6 9.48 -94.44 14.58
N ARG A 7 9.16 -93.15 14.44
CA ARG A 7 9.49 -92.38 13.23
C ARG A 7 10.99 -92.34 12.99
N SER A 8 11.42 -92.34 11.72
CA SER A 8 12.83 -92.28 11.35
C SER A 8 13.43 -90.89 11.65
N THR A 9 14.72 -90.83 11.92
CA THR A 9 15.45 -89.58 12.20
C THR A 9 15.30 -88.54 11.08
N GLU A 10 15.19 -88.96 9.81
CA GLU A 10 14.92 -88.06 8.67
C GLU A 10 13.56 -87.36 8.74
N GLU A 11 12.51 -88.04 9.22
CA GLU A 11 11.18 -87.42 9.37
C GLU A 11 11.20 -86.32 10.43
N TYR A 12 11.91 -86.53 11.54
CA TYR A 12 12.09 -85.51 12.58
C TYR A 12 12.87 -84.30 12.05
N THR A 13 13.92 -84.51 11.24
CA THR A 13 14.69 -83.42 10.64
C THR A 13 13.84 -82.59 9.66
N ARG A 14 13.01 -83.23 8.82
CA ARG A 14 12.11 -82.52 7.90
C ARG A 14 11.04 -81.73 8.64
N ILE A 15 10.48 -82.27 9.72
CA ILE A 15 9.51 -81.57 10.57
C ILE A 15 10.18 -80.37 11.26
N ALA A 16 11.39 -80.55 11.81
CA ALA A 16 12.14 -79.48 12.46
C ALA A 16 12.43 -78.32 11.50
N TRP A 17 12.93 -78.60 10.28
CA TRP A 17 13.16 -77.56 9.27
C TRP A 17 11.89 -76.84 8.85
N ARG A 18 10.77 -77.56 8.67
CA ARG A 18 9.47 -76.93 8.38
C ARG A 18 9.05 -75.99 9.50
N LEU A 19 9.17 -76.41 10.77
CA LEU A 19 8.82 -75.56 11.93
C LEU A 19 9.71 -74.32 12.01
N ILE A 20 11.02 -74.45 11.77
CA ILE A 20 11.95 -73.32 11.77
C ILE A 20 11.61 -72.34 10.65
N ILE A 21 11.41 -72.82 9.42
CA ILE A 21 11.06 -71.97 8.27
C ILE A 21 9.73 -71.26 8.50
N LEU A 22 8.71 -71.97 9.00
CA LEU A 22 7.38 -71.41 9.21
C LEU A 22 7.39 -70.37 10.35
N SER A 23 8.17 -70.62 11.41
CA SER A 23 8.37 -69.64 12.50
C SER A 23 9.13 -68.40 12.02
N PHE A 24 10.15 -68.59 11.18
CA PHE A 24 10.90 -67.48 10.56
C PHE A 24 10.01 -66.64 9.64
N LEU A 25 9.21 -67.27 8.78
CA LEU A 25 8.26 -66.57 7.91
C LEU A 25 7.20 -65.81 8.71
N ALA A 26 6.67 -66.42 9.78
CA ALA A 26 5.73 -65.74 10.69
C ALA A 26 6.37 -64.52 11.35
N PHE A 27 7.62 -64.64 11.82
CA PHE A 27 8.37 -63.52 12.38
C PHE A 27 8.62 -62.40 11.35
N CYS A 28 9.04 -62.73 10.14
CA CYS A 28 9.21 -61.77 9.05
C CYS A 28 7.89 -61.06 8.71
N PHE A 29 6.77 -61.79 8.67
CA PHE A 29 5.46 -61.22 8.40
C PHE A 29 5.03 -60.24 9.49
N VAL A 30 5.28 -60.56 10.77
CA VAL A 30 4.99 -59.66 11.90
C VAL A 30 5.84 -58.40 11.83
N ILE A 31 7.13 -58.50 11.51
CA ILE A 31 8.00 -57.33 11.33
C ILE A 31 7.53 -56.48 10.16
N ALA A 32 7.31 -57.07 8.99
CA ALA A 32 6.88 -56.34 7.80
C ALA A 32 5.54 -55.63 8.04
N SER A 33 4.58 -56.30 8.69
CA SER A 33 3.28 -55.74 9.05
C SER A 33 3.42 -54.60 10.07
N SER A 34 4.30 -54.76 11.07
CA SER A 34 4.56 -53.71 12.08
C SER A 34 5.22 -52.49 11.47
N CYS A 35 6.22 -52.67 10.59
CA CYS A 35 6.85 -51.58 9.86
C CYS A 35 5.86 -50.88 8.92
N TYR A 36 5.03 -51.64 8.21
CA TYR A 36 3.98 -51.08 7.35
C TYR A 36 2.96 -50.29 8.17
N LEU A 37 2.50 -50.81 9.31
CA LEU A 37 1.56 -50.14 10.18
C LEU A 37 2.15 -48.87 10.79
N ALA A 38 3.40 -48.93 11.27
CA ALA A 38 4.12 -47.77 11.79
C ALA A 38 4.32 -46.70 10.70
N TRP A 39 4.67 -47.10 9.48
CA TRP A 39 4.76 -46.19 8.34
C TRP A 39 3.40 -45.57 8.00
N ARG A 40 2.32 -46.37 7.97
CA ARG A 40 0.96 -45.90 7.68
C ARG A 40 0.45 -44.94 8.73
N VAL A 41 0.66 -45.24 10.02
CA VAL A 41 0.31 -44.35 11.13
C VAL A 41 1.12 -43.05 11.05
N LYS A 42 2.42 -43.13 10.77
CA LYS A 42 3.28 -41.96 10.60
C LYS A 42 2.86 -41.12 9.39
N ALA A 43 2.49 -41.74 8.27
CA ALA A 43 1.99 -41.04 7.09
C ALA A 43 0.65 -40.35 7.36
N PHE A 44 -0.27 -41.03 8.07
CA PHE A 44 -1.56 -40.49 8.46
C PHE A 44 -1.46 -39.37 9.51
N ALA A 45 -0.43 -39.41 10.36
CA ALA A 45 -0.20 -38.41 11.40
C ALA A 45 0.52 -37.14 10.89
N ARG A 46 1.06 -37.15 9.68
CA ARG A 46 1.99 -36.10 9.21
C ARG A 46 1.33 -34.76 8.92
N THR A 47 0.18 -34.72 8.26
CA THR A 47 -0.56 -33.48 8.02
C THR A 47 -2.04 -33.78 7.76
N GLN A 48 -2.92 -32.92 8.24
CA GLN A 48 -4.32 -32.86 7.84
C GLN A 48 -4.70 -31.41 7.52
N PRO A 49 -5.70 -31.19 6.65
CA PRO A 49 -6.31 -29.88 6.52
C PRO A 49 -6.72 -29.38 7.90
N ALA A 50 -6.33 -28.15 8.21
CA ALA A 50 -6.68 -27.51 9.46
C ALA A 50 -8.17 -27.17 9.50
N GLU A 51 -8.62 -26.60 10.62
CA GLU A 51 -9.93 -25.98 10.66
C GLU A 51 -10.03 -24.87 9.60
N PRO A 52 -11.20 -24.72 8.95
CA PRO A 52 -11.34 -23.78 7.86
C PRO A 52 -11.29 -22.34 8.36
N GLY A 53 -10.88 -21.43 7.47
CA GLY A 53 -10.92 -20.00 7.72
C GLY A 53 -12.33 -19.44 7.66
N ILE A 54 -12.53 -18.28 8.27
CA ILE A 54 -13.78 -17.51 8.21
C ILE A 54 -13.53 -16.25 7.40
N LEU A 55 -14.31 -16.06 6.34
CA LEU A 55 -14.35 -14.84 5.52
C LEU A 55 -15.48 -13.93 6.00
N ASP A 56 -15.09 -12.73 6.42
CA ASP A 56 -15.96 -11.59 6.71
C ASP A 56 -15.87 -10.59 5.55
N THR A 57 -17.01 -10.20 4.98
CA THR A 57 -17.09 -9.31 3.82
C THR A 57 -17.68 -7.95 4.20
N TYR A 58 -17.04 -6.86 3.77
CA TYR A 58 -17.50 -5.49 4.07
C TYR A 58 -18.10 -4.77 2.86
N VAL A 59 -17.81 -5.26 1.66
CA VAL A 59 -18.28 -4.68 0.39
C VAL A 59 -18.79 -5.77 -0.55
N SER A 60 -19.55 -5.37 -1.57
CA SER A 60 -19.97 -6.25 -2.66
C SER A 60 -18.85 -6.54 -3.65
N GLY A 61 -19.00 -7.60 -4.45
CA GLY A 61 -18.05 -7.95 -5.51
C GLY A 61 -16.89 -8.83 -5.02
N ILE A 62 -17.16 -9.65 -4.00
CA ILE A 62 -16.27 -10.72 -3.56
C ILE A 62 -16.84 -12.02 -4.10
N GLU A 63 -15.97 -12.85 -4.66
CA GLU A 63 -16.30 -14.15 -5.22
C GLU A 63 -15.35 -15.19 -4.66
N ILE A 64 -15.86 -16.40 -4.44
CA ILE A 64 -15.06 -17.55 -4.01
C ILE A 64 -15.12 -18.58 -5.13
N ILE A 65 -13.98 -19.15 -5.50
CA ILE A 65 -13.92 -20.29 -6.42
C ILE A 65 -13.41 -21.46 -5.59
N ARG A 66 -14.27 -22.45 -5.37
CA ARG A 66 -13.95 -23.62 -4.55
C ARG A 66 -12.87 -24.48 -5.20
N ALA A 67 -12.08 -25.15 -4.38
CA ALA A 67 -11.05 -26.08 -4.84
C ALA A 67 -11.59 -27.07 -5.90
N GLY A 68 -10.96 -27.10 -7.08
CA GLY A 68 -11.34 -27.98 -8.20
C GLY A 68 -12.59 -27.55 -8.98
N LEU A 69 -13.25 -26.47 -8.58
CA LEU A 69 -14.37 -25.87 -9.33
C LEU A 69 -13.88 -24.68 -10.17
N VAL A 70 -14.69 -24.31 -11.16
CA VAL A 70 -14.46 -23.14 -12.01
C VAL A 70 -15.54 -22.08 -11.85
N GLN A 71 -16.69 -22.43 -11.28
CA GLN A 71 -17.78 -21.51 -11.07
C GLN A 71 -17.57 -20.71 -9.78
N PRO A 72 -17.66 -19.38 -9.84
CA PRO A 72 -17.62 -18.56 -8.64
C PRO A 72 -18.93 -18.69 -7.86
N GLU A 73 -18.82 -18.73 -6.55
CA GLU A 73 -19.92 -18.55 -5.61
C GLU A 73 -19.81 -17.18 -4.94
N LEU A 74 -20.96 -16.63 -4.55
CA LEU A 74 -21.01 -15.44 -3.72
C LEU A 74 -20.89 -15.85 -2.24
N PRO A 75 -20.15 -15.07 -1.42
CA PRO A 75 -20.15 -15.25 0.03
C PRO A 75 -21.57 -15.26 0.58
N THR A 76 -21.83 -16.12 1.57
CA THR A 76 -23.11 -16.19 2.29
C THR A 76 -22.93 -15.57 3.67
N PRO A 77 -23.37 -14.31 3.89
CA PRO A 77 -23.28 -13.67 5.20
C PRO A 77 -24.11 -14.42 6.25
N PRO A 78 -23.77 -14.33 7.55
CA PRO A 78 -22.78 -13.43 8.14
C PRO A 78 -21.35 -13.99 8.12
N LYS A 79 -21.15 -15.28 7.86
CA LYS A 79 -19.84 -15.94 7.86
C LYS A 79 -19.75 -16.92 6.71
N THR A 80 -18.74 -16.76 5.86
CA THR A 80 -18.44 -17.74 4.81
C THR A 80 -17.20 -18.55 5.17
N ILE A 81 -17.27 -19.86 5.02
CA ILE A 81 -16.19 -20.77 5.36
C ILE A 81 -15.24 -20.90 4.17
N ILE A 82 -13.93 -20.85 4.43
CA ILE A 82 -12.86 -20.97 3.43
C ILE A 82 -12.00 -22.21 3.72
N TYR A 83 -11.78 -23.01 2.69
CA TYR A 83 -10.99 -24.24 2.77
C TYR A 83 -9.66 -24.12 2.02
N GLU A 84 -8.76 -25.09 2.29
CA GLU A 84 -7.59 -25.30 1.46
C GLU A 84 -8.01 -25.54 -0.01
N GLY A 85 -7.28 -24.90 -0.93
CA GLY A 85 -7.51 -24.90 -2.36
C GLY A 85 -8.48 -23.82 -2.86
N ASP A 86 -9.22 -23.15 -1.97
CA ASP A 86 -10.15 -22.09 -2.37
C ASP A 86 -9.39 -20.85 -2.86
N ARG A 87 -9.98 -20.19 -3.86
CA ARG A 87 -9.57 -18.87 -4.36
C ARG A 87 -10.58 -17.83 -3.97
N ILE A 88 -10.11 -16.68 -3.48
CA ILE A 88 -10.93 -15.51 -3.18
C ILE A 88 -10.54 -14.41 -4.15
N ASN A 89 -11.53 -13.89 -4.88
CA ASN A 89 -11.38 -12.77 -5.79
C ASN A 89 -12.16 -11.56 -5.24
N VAL A 90 -11.50 -10.41 -5.21
CA VAL A 90 -12.12 -9.12 -4.92
C VAL A 90 -12.16 -8.30 -6.20
N SER A 91 -13.34 -7.84 -6.59
CA SER A 91 -13.55 -7.01 -7.77
C SER A 91 -12.64 -5.78 -7.77
N SER A 92 -12.09 -5.45 -8.94
CA SER A 92 -11.33 -4.20 -9.13
C SER A 92 -12.19 -2.95 -9.02
N LYS A 93 -13.53 -3.09 -9.06
CA LYS A 93 -14.50 -2.01 -8.89
C LYS A 93 -14.94 -1.83 -7.43
N ALA A 94 -14.45 -2.64 -6.51
CA ALA A 94 -14.75 -2.47 -5.10
C ALA A 94 -14.27 -1.08 -4.62
N PRO A 95 -15.01 -0.42 -3.70
CA PRO A 95 -14.59 0.85 -3.12
C PRO A 95 -13.21 0.75 -2.43
N ALA A 96 -12.54 1.89 -2.28
CA ALA A 96 -11.28 1.97 -1.54
C ALA A 96 -11.48 1.58 -0.07
N GLY A 97 -10.52 0.84 0.49
CA GLY A 97 -10.61 0.23 1.81
C GLY A 97 -10.43 -1.28 1.83
N ILE A 98 -10.44 -1.84 3.04
CA ILE A 98 -10.48 -3.28 3.26
C ILE A 98 -11.84 -3.79 2.76
N ALA A 99 -11.81 -4.63 1.72
CA ALA A 99 -12.99 -5.24 1.14
C ALA A 99 -13.45 -6.46 1.96
N ALA A 100 -12.51 -7.24 2.46
CA ALA A 100 -12.76 -8.43 3.25
C ALA A 100 -11.64 -8.73 4.23
N THR A 101 -11.97 -9.44 5.31
CA THR A 101 -11.01 -10.02 6.25
C THR A 101 -11.22 -11.52 6.32
N ILE A 102 -10.14 -12.30 6.20
CA ILE A 102 -10.15 -13.73 6.48
C ILE A 102 -9.48 -13.96 7.82
N THR A 103 -10.15 -14.64 8.74
CA THR A 103 -9.59 -15.08 10.01
C THR A 103 -9.31 -16.58 9.94
N LEU A 104 -8.06 -16.97 10.17
CA LEU A 104 -7.63 -18.36 10.21
C LEU A 104 -7.88 -18.99 11.59
N PHE A 105 -7.79 -20.31 11.65
CA PHE A 105 -8.01 -21.11 12.86
C PHE A 105 -7.04 -20.77 14.01
N ASP A 106 -5.86 -20.24 13.71
CA ASP A 106 -4.86 -19.82 14.69
C ASP A 106 -5.05 -18.35 15.14
N GLY A 107 -6.07 -17.66 14.62
CA GLY A 107 -6.34 -16.25 14.88
C GLY A 107 -5.59 -15.27 13.97
N SER A 108 -4.74 -15.76 13.05
CA SER A 108 -4.12 -14.93 12.03
C SER A 108 -5.17 -14.31 11.11
N LYS A 109 -4.94 -13.07 10.66
CA LYS A 109 -5.88 -12.31 9.83
C LYS A 109 -5.26 -11.90 8.50
N LEU A 110 -6.03 -12.00 7.43
CA LEU A 110 -5.68 -11.54 6.10
C LEU A 110 -6.71 -10.49 5.68
N ASP A 111 -6.27 -9.25 5.53
CA ASP A 111 -7.09 -8.18 5.01
C ASP A 111 -6.88 -8.07 3.49
N LEU A 112 -7.96 -7.98 2.71
CA LEU A 112 -7.96 -7.97 1.25
C LEU A 112 -8.51 -6.65 0.72
N TRP A 113 -7.92 -6.13 -0.35
CA TRP A 113 -8.32 -4.90 -1.02
C TRP A 113 -8.93 -5.16 -2.40
N ALA A 114 -9.47 -4.10 -3.02
CA ALA A 114 -9.97 -4.14 -4.39
C ALA A 114 -8.92 -4.69 -5.38
N GLY A 115 -9.35 -5.61 -6.25
CA GLY A 115 -8.50 -6.26 -7.25
C GLY A 115 -7.62 -7.40 -6.73
N THR A 116 -7.77 -7.79 -5.46
CA THR A 116 -7.00 -8.89 -4.88
C THR A 116 -7.52 -10.26 -5.31
N SER A 117 -6.61 -11.15 -5.72
CA SER A 117 -6.88 -12.58 -5.95
C SER A 117 -5.89 -13.40 -5.13
N VAL A 118 -6.39 -14.18 -4.17
CA VAL A 118 -5.58 -15.02 -3.28
C VAL A 118 -6.07 -16.46 -3.28
N VAL A 119 -5.15 -17.41 -3.27
CA VAL A 119 -5.41 -18.86 -3.22
C VAL A 119 -4.79 -19.44 -1.95
N PHE A 120 -5.56 -20.26 -1.24
CA PHE A 120 -5.10 -21.00 -0.07
C PHE A 120 -4.44 -22.31 -0.49
N GLU A 121 -3.17 -22.29 -0.89
CA GLU A 121 -2.50 -23.49 -1.41
C GLU A 121 -2.35 -24.60 -0.36
N LYS A 122 -2.04 -24.23 0.87
CA LYS A 122 -2.00 -25.15 2.01
C LYS A 122 -2.47 -24.48 3.27
N VAL A 123 -3.28 -25.19 4.04
CA VAL A 123 -3.72 -24.80 5.38
C VAL A 123 -3.75 -26.08 6.21
N GLN A 124 -2.60 -26.49 6.74
CA GLN A 124 -2.42 -27.82 7.33
C GLN A 124 -1.82 -27.77 8.73
N THR A 125 -2.23 -28.72 9.56
CA THR A 125 -1.67 -28.94 10.90
C THR A 125 -1.40 -30.42 11.14
N THR A 126 -0.58 -30.73 12.15
CA THR A 126 -0.41 -32.13 12.61
C THR A 126 -1.62 -32.58 13.42
N ARG A 127 -2.22 -33.72 13.05
CA ARG A 127 -3.48 -34.22 13.64
C ARG A 127 -3.41 -34.56 15.13
N PHE A 128 -2.30 -35.14 15.58
CA PHE A 128 -2.18 -35.74 16.93
C PHE A 128 -1.08 -35.09 17.78
N SER A 129 -0.52 -33.97 17.31
CA SER A 129 0.54 -33.26 18.01
C SER A 129 0.42 -31.76 17.75
N SER A 130 0.96 -30.95 18.65
CA SER A 130 1.20 -29.52 18.48
C SER A 130 2.52 -29.23 17.77
N ARG A 131 2.95 -30.11 16.84
CA ARG A 131 4.29 -29.99 16.27
C ARG A 131 4.31 -28.96 15.15
N ASN A 132 3.52 -29.17 14.09
CA ASN A 132 3.64 -28.38 12.87
C ASN A 132 2.32 -27.70 12.50
N GLN A 133 2.45 -26.46 12.06
CA GLN A 133 1.44 -25.70 11.33
C GLN A 133 2.08 -25.16 10.04
N GLU A 134 1.44 -25.38 8.90
CA GLU A 134 1.87 -24.87 7.60
C GLU A 134 0.72 -24.12 6.93
N VAL A 135 0.95 -22.85 6.63
CA VAL A 135 0.04 -22.02 5.83
C VAL A 135 0.80 -21.46 4.64
N ALA A 136 0.32 -21.79 3.45
CA ALA A 136 0.85 -21.34 2.16
C ALA A 136 -0.25 -20.63 1.38
N LEU A 137 0.02 -19.40 1.00
CA LEU A 137 -0.90 -18.55 0.25
C LEU A 137 -0.25 -18.20 -1.08
N ARG A 138 -1.01 -18.23 -2.17
CA ARG A 138 -0.55 -17.68 -3.46
C ARG A 138 -1.32 -16.41 -3.76
N LEU A 139 -0.60 -15.31 -3.97
CA LEU A 139 -1.15 -14.03 -4.39
C LEU A 139 -1.00 -13.91 -5.91
N ASP A 140 -2.14 -13.88 -6.60
CA ASP A 140 -2.19 -13.78 -8.06
C ASP A 140 -2.31 -12.32 -8.53
N SER A 141 -2.95 -11.45 -7.73
CA SER A 141 -3.07 -10.02 -8.01
C SER A 141 -3.42 -9.22 -6.76
N GLY A 142 -3.19 -7.91 -6.82
CA GLY A 142 -3.68 -6.94 -5.84
C GLY A 142 -2.84 -6.89 -4.56
N LEU A 143 -3.52 -6.67 -3.43
CA LEU A 143 -2.90 -6.36 -2.15
C LEU A 143 -3.48 -7.22 -1.02
N VAL A 144 -2.61 -7.81 -0.22
CA VAL A 144 -2.96 -8.49 1.02
C VAL A 144 -2.11 -7.96 2.18
N ARG A 145 -2.76 -7.74 3.33
CA ARG A 145 -2.07 -7.48 4.60
C ARG A 145 -2.30 -8.67 5.52
N LEU A 146 -1.22 -9.28 6.00
CA LEU A 146 -1.24 -10.44 6.88
C LEU A 146 -0.84 -10.00 8.28
N ARG A 147 -1.68 -10.29 9.26
CA ARG A 147 -1.42 -10.12 10.70
C ARG A 147 -1.36 -11.50 11.31
N LEU A 148 -0.16 -12.00 11.53
CA LEU A 148 0.03 -13.37 12.01
C LEU A 148 -0.16 -13.42 13.53
N ALA A 149 -0.77 -14.50 14.01
CA ALA A 149 -0.94 -14.73 15.43
C ALA A 149 0.41 -14.69 16.17
N SER A 150 0.41 -14.09 17.36
CA SER A 150 1.61 -13.96 18.20
C SER A 150 2.14 -15.33 18.58
N VAL A 151 3.47 -15.47 18.68
CA VAL A 151 4.13 -16.68 19.20
C VAL A 151 3.57 -17.09 20.57
N ALA A 152 3.20 -16.12 21.41
CA ALA A 152 2.62 -16.39 22.73
C ALA A 152 1.23 -17.06 22.67
N SER A 153 0.49 -16.83 21.58
CA SER A 153 -0.82 -17.45 21.33
C SER A 153 -0.73 -18.72 20.48
N GLN A 154 0.46 -19.09 20.00
CA GLN A 154 0.63 -20.24 19.11
C GLN A 154 0.51 -21.55 19.87
N GLN A 155 -0.35 -22.42 19.36
CA GLN A 155 -0.54 -23.76 19.88
C GLN A 155 0.48 -24.76 19.32
N TYR A 156 1.23 -24.39 18.28
CA TYR A 156 2.16 -25.27 17.56
C TYR A 156 3.63 -24.82 17.74
N GLN A 157 4.56 -25.78 17.76
CA GLN A 157 5.99 -25.53 17.97
C GLN A 157 6.67 -24.96 16.72
N ASP A 158 6.39 -25.56 15.56
CA ASP A 158 6.94 -25.22 14.26
C ASP A 158 5.83 -24.60 13.40
N VAL A 159 5.85 -23.27 13.24
CA VAL A 159 4.86 -22.54 12.45
C VAL A 159 5.50 -21.93 11.22
N HIS A 160 5.02 -22.36 10.04
CA HIS A 160 5.49 -21.90 8.75
C HIS A 160 4.39 -21.14 8.02
N PHE A 161 4.60 -19.84 7.83
CA PHE A 161 3.78 -19.02 6.95
C PHE A 161 4.58 -18.64 5.72
N SER A 162 3.99 -18.89 4.55
CA SER A 162 4.60 -18.54 3.27
C SER A 162 3.60 -17.89 2.32
N VAL A 163 4.09 -16.89 1.60
CA VAL A 163 3.36 -16.25 0.50
C VAL A 163 4.13 -16.46 -0.79
N PHE A 164 3.45 -17.01 -1.78
CA PHE A 164 3.95 -17.26 -3.11
C PHE A 164 3.39 -16.20 -4.07
N VAL A 165 4.26 -15.69 -4.93
CA VAL A 165 3.85 -14.89 -6.09
C VAL A 165 4.44 -15.55 -7.33
N GLN A 166 3.60 -15.78 -8.34
CA GLN A 166 4.03 -16.38 -9.59
C GLN A 166 3.57 -15.52 -10.76
N GLN A 167 4.52 -14.83 -11.37
CA GLN A 167 4.30 -14.05 -12.59
C GLN A 167 4.65 -14.88 -13.82
N ALA A 168 3.90 -14.71 -14.91
CA ALA A 168 4.17 -15.42 -16.15
C ALA A 168 5.58 -15.10 -16.67
N GLY A 169 6.39 -16.14 -16.92
CA GLY A 169 7.76 -15.98 -17.42
C GLY A 169 8.83 -15.71 -16.35
N TYR A 170 8.48 -15.66 -15.06
CA TYR A 170 9.41 -15.47 -13.95
C TYR A 170 9.44 -16.67 -13.00
N SER A 171 10.51 -16.78 -12.21
CA SER A 171 10.64 -17.78 -11.15
C SER A 171 9.61 -17.54 -10.05
N VAL A 172 9.21 -18.59 -9.34
CA VAL A 172 8.34 -18.44 -8.17
C VAL A 172 9.05 -17.64 -7.09
N GLU A 173 8.36 -16.65 -6.56
CA GLU A 173 8.79 -15.83 -5.44
C GLU A 173 8.21 -16.43 -4.16
N GLN A 174 9.03 -16.71 -3.16
CA GLN A 174 8.60 -17.29 -1.89
C GLN A 174 9.03 -16.41 -0.73
N ALA A 175 8.06 -15.76 -0.07
CA ALA A 175 8.28 -15.02 1.16
C ALA A 175 7.95 -15.90 2.36
N LEU A 176 8.97 -16.18 3.20
CA LEU A 176 8.80 -16.84 4.49
C LEU A 176 8.59 -15.78 5.58
N LEU A 177 7.43 -15.83 6.23
CA LEU A 177 7.02 -14.84 7.23
C LEU A 177 7.31 -15.36 8.64
N LYS A 178 7.91 -14.54 9.50
CA LYS A 178 8.06 -14.85 10.92
C LYS A 178 6.68 -14.79 11.64
N PRO A 179 6.37 -15.75 12.52
CA PRO A 179 5.22 -15.65 13.42
C PRO A 179 5.10 -14.33 14.19
N GLY A 180 3.87 -13.92 14.51
CA GLY A 180 3.59 -12.69 15.26
C GLY A 180 3.85 -11.38 14.52
N GLY A 181 4.28 -11.43 13.27
CA GLY A 181 4.53 -10.25 12.45
C GLY A 181 3.28 -9.72 11.74
N THR A 182 3.40 -8.49 11.24
CA THR A 182 2.46 -7.87 10.32
C THR A 182 3.18 -7.53 9.02
N TYR A 183 2.60 -7.98 7.92
CA TYR A 183 3.21 -7.99 6.59
C TYR A 183 2.24 -7.45 5.56
N ARG A 184 2.77 -6.83 4.53
CA ARG A 184 1.99 -6.44 3.35
C ARG A 184 2.68 -6.98 2.10
N VAL A 185 1.92 -7.68 1.28
CA VAL A 185 2.39 -8.20 -0.01
C VAL A 185 1.48 -7.63 -1.09
N ARG A 186 2.09 -6.99 -2.08
CA ARG A 186 1.38 -6.29 -3.16
C ARG A 186 1.95 -6.69 -4.50
N LEU A 187 1.06 -6.92 -5.46
CA LEU A 187 1.41 -6.98 -6.87
C LEU A 187 1.02 -5.66 -7.53
N LEU A 188 2.01 -4.85 -7.85
CA LEU A 188 1.86 -3.57 -8.55
C LEU A 188 1.66 -3.82 -10.04
N ASP A 189 0.48 -3.47 -10.53
CA ASP A 189 0.09 -3.50 -11.95
C ASP A 189 -0.50 -2.13 -12.30
N ALA A 190 -0.23 -1.63 -13.50
CA ALA A 190 -0.79 -0.39 -14.00
C ALA A 190 -2.33 -0.32 -13.95
N LYS A 191 -3.02 -1.47 -13.93
CA LYS A 191 -4.48 -1.59 -13.85
C LYS A 191 -5.01 -1.87 -12.44
N ALA A 192 -4.13 -2.12 -11.46
CA ALA A 192 -4.57 -2.44 -10.11
C ALA A 192 -5.14 -1.19 -9.41
N PRO A 193 -6.31 -1.29 -8.74
CA PRO A 193 -6.93 -0.15 -8.04
C PRO A 193 -6.10 0.41 -6.88
N THR A 194 -5.15 -0.37 -6.37
CA THR A 194 -4.27 -0.04 -5.24
C THR A 194 -2.90 0.50 -5.68
N THR A 195 -2.69 0.69 -6.98
CA THR A 195 -1.46 1.27 -7.55
C THR A 195 -1.67 2.77 -7.77
N SER A 196 -0.84 3.59 -7.13
CA SER A 196 -0.94 5.04 -7.20
C SER A 196 -0.65 5.59 -8.60
N ALA A 197 -0.98 6.85 -8.85
CA ALA A 197 -0.56 7.52 -10.09
C ALA A 197 0.97 7.55 -10.26
N SER A 198 1.72 7.82 -9.19
CA SER A 198 3.19 7.84 -9.24
C SER A 198 3.79 6.44 -9.49
N GLU A 199 3.19 5.40 -8.92
CA GLU A 199 3.61 4.02 -9.14
C GLU A 199 3.33 3.58 -10.58
N ARG A 200 2.16 3.91 -11.13
CA ARG A 200 1.81 3.58 -12.52
C ARG A 200 2.82 4.09 -13.53
N GLU A 201 3.31 5.31 -13.35
CA GLU A 201 4.34 5.86 -14.22
C GLU A 201 5.64 5.07 -14.12
N ARG A 202 6.06 4.73 -12.90
CA ARG A 202 7.28 3.95 -12.64
C ARG A 202 7.23 2.57 -13.30
N LEU A 203 6.06 1.94 -13.36
CA LEU A 203 5.92 0.57 -13.83
C LEU A 203 6.28 0.41 -15.31
N LYS A 204 6.09 1.42 -16.17
CA LYS A 204 6.35 1.33 -17.62
C LYS A 204 5.82 0.02 -18.25
N GLN A 205 4.62 -0.41 -17.87
CA GLN A 205 3.97 -1.67 -18.27
C GLN A 205 4.58 -2.97 -17.71
N THR A 206 5.47 -2.88 -16.73
CA THR A 206 5.93 -4.05 -15.97
C THR A 206 5.10 -4.26 -14.72
N THR A 207 5.17 -5.47 -14.17
CA THR A 207 4.60 -5.80 -12.87
C THR A 207 5.72 -5.86 -11.85
N ILE A 208 5.48 -5.31 -10.67
CA ILE A 208 6.44 -5.36 -9.56
C ILE A 208 5.75 -6.04 -8.39
N SER A 209 6.39 -7.04 -7.78
CA SER A 209 5.96 -7.53 -6.47
C SER A 209 6.68 -6.75 -5.37
N GLU A 210 5.93 -6.34 -4.37
CA GLU A 210 6.42 -5.59 -3.22
C GLU A 210 6.08 -6.34 -1.93
N TYR A 211 7.09 -6.47 -1.07
CA TYR A 211 7.02 -7.14 0.23
C TYR A 211 7.42 -6.14 1.30
N VAL A 212 6.53 -5.89 2.26
CA VAL A 212 6.74 -4.92 3.33
C VAL A 212 6.61 -5.62 4.66
N VAL A 213 7.54 -5.33 5.57
CA VAL A 213 7.46 -5.74 6.98
C VAL A 213 7.08 -4.53 7.80
N GLU A 214 5.84 -4.51 8.29
CA GLU A 214 5.41 -3.50 9.26
C GLU A 214 5.93 -3.88 10.66
N GLN A 215 5.86 -5.17 10.98
CA GLN A 215 6.39 -5.78 12.20
C GLN A 215 6.83 -7.22 11.94
N GLY A 216 7.93 -7.67 12.55
CA GLY A 216 8.48 -9.02 12.43
C GLY A 216 9.65 -9.06 11.44
N GLY A 217 9.65 -10.07 10.57
CA GLY A 217 10.65 -10.19 9.49
C GLY A 217 10.21 -11.15 8.40
N ILE A 218 10.75 -10.95 7.21
CA ILE A 218 10.55 -11.79 6.02
C ILE A 218 11.91 -12.30 5.54
N THR A 219 11.95 -13.55 5.09
CA THR A 219 13.01 -14.03 4.20
C THR A 219 12.40 -14.32 2.83
N LEU A 220 12.78 -13.53 1.83
CA LEU A 220 12.33 -13.65 0.46
C LEU A 220 13.35 -14.46 -0.35
N ALA A 221 12.89 -15.58 -0.88
CA ALA A 221 13.62 -16.41 -1.83
C ALA A 221 13.10 -16.16 -3.24
N TYR A 222 14.00 -15.86 -4.18
CA TYR A 222 13.68 -15.68 -5.58
C TYR A 222 14.84 -16.18 -6.46
N SER A 223 14.56 -17.19 -7.29
CA SER A 223 15.59 -17.88 -8.07
C SER A 223 16.71 -18.42 -7.18
N SER A 224 17.95 -17.95 -7.34
CA SER A 224 19.10 -18.32 -6.49
C SER A 224 19.42 -17.27 -5.41
N GLN A 225 18.58 -16.24 -5.29
CA GLN A 225 18.79 -15.12 -4.38
C GLN A 225 17.88 -15.28 -3.15
N ASN A 226 18.46 -15.06 -1.97
CA ASN A 226 17.73 -14.98 -0.72
C ASN A 226 18.04 -13.63 -0.05
N ARG A 227 17.02 -12.98 0.50
CA ARG A 227 17.18 -11.71 1.21
C ARG A 227 16.21 -11.62 2.36
N SER A 228 16.70 -11.14 3.49
CA SER A 228 15.87 -10.90 4.66
C SER A 228 15.67 -9.41 4.86
N ILE A 229 14.48 -9.06 5.34
CA ILE A 229 14.12 -7.71 5.80
C ILE A 229 13.40 -7.82 7.14
N ASP A 230 13.57 -6.79 7.96
CA ASP A 230 12.93 -6.66 9.27
C ASP A 230 12.03 -5.41 9.30
N ASN A 231 11.59 -5.01 10.49
CA ASN A 231 10.63 -3.91 10.70
C ASN A 231 10.90 -2.66 9.85
N GLN A 232 9.83 -2.12 9.27
CA GLN A 232 9.81 -0.87 8.52
C GLN A 232 10.70 -0.90 7.26
N GLN A 233 10.92 -2.09 6.72
CA GLN A 233 11.64 -2.29 5.46
C GLN A 233 10.75 -2.92 4.40
N LYS A 234 11.13 -2.70 3.15
CA LYS A 234 10.53 -3.32 1.97
C LYS A 234 11.57 -3.90 1.02
N LEU A 235 11.11 -4.86 0.24
CA LEU A 235 11.79 -5.41 -0.93
C LEU A 235 10.85 -5.34 -2.13
N GLU A 236 11.43 -5.17 -3.29
CA GLU A 236 10.73 -5.24 -4.57
C GLU A 236 11.41 -6.25 -5.49
N ILE A 237 10.62 -6.97 -6.28
CA ILE A 237 11.11 -7.71 -7.43
C ILE A 237 10.54 -7.04 -8.68
N ALA A 238 11.43 -6.47 -9.48
CA ALA A 238 11.10 -5.80 -10.72
C ALA A 238 11.92 -6.40 -11.85
N GLN A 239 11.27 -6.80 -12.94
CA GLN A 239 11.95 -7.38 -14.12
C GLN A 239 12.88 -8.55 -13.75
N GLY A 240 12.47 -9.37 -12.80
CA GLY A 240 13.23 -10.52 -12.30
C GLY A 240 14.51 -10.16 -11.53
N ARG A 241 14.59 -8.97 -10.94
CA ARG A 241 15.67 -8.55 -10.05
C ARG A 241 15.14 -8.19 -8.68
N LEU A 242 15.75 -8.77 -7.65
CA LEU A 242 15.44 -8.48 -6.25
C LEU A 242 16.20 -7.24 -5.78
N SER A 243 15.46 -6.23 -5.29
CA SER A 243 16.00 -4.95 -4.81
C SER A 243 16.78 -5.10 -3.50
N GLN A 244 17.64 -4.12 -3.17
CA GLN A 244 18.18 -3.95 -1.81
C GLN A 244 17.05 -3.64 -0.82
N PRO A 245 17.22 -3.99 0.48
CA PRO A 245 16.32 -3.53 1.52
C PRO A 245 16.20 -2.01 1.47
N GLN A 246 14.97 -1.52 1.46
CA GLN A 246 14.67 -0.10 1.46
C GLN A 246 13.78 0.22 2.65
N PRO A 247 13.77 1.47 3.16
CA PRO A 247 12.71 1.91 4.06
C PRO A 247 11.33 1.68 3.45
N ALA A 248 10.37 1.27 4.28
CA ALA A 248 8.96 1.15 3.92
C ALA A 248 8.31 2.53 3.80
N GLU A 249 8.77 3.31 2.82
CA GLU A 249 8.28 4.66 2.53
C GLU A 249 7.98 4.79 1.04
N TRP A 250 6.93 5.55 0.71
CA TRP A 250 6.52 5.84 -0.67
C TRP A 250 6.38 7.34 -0.85
N GLN A 251 7.20 7.90 -1.74
CA GLN A 251 7.04 9.27 -2.22
C GLN A 251 5.97 9.28 -3.32
N LEU A 252 4.84 9.89 -3.00
CA LEU A 252 3.64 9.88 -3.82
C LEU A 252 3.51 11.16 -4.66
N ALA A 253 3.99 12.28 -4.11
CA ALA A 253 4.12 13.51 -4.88
C ALA A 253 5.34 13.41 -5.82
N ARG A 254 5.15 13.70 -7.10
CA ARG A 254 6.24 13.73 -8.10
C ARG A 254 6.78 15.14 -8.27
N ASP A 255 8.05 15.22 -8.69
CA ASP A 255 8.70 16.48 -9.04
C ASP A 255 8.60 17.54 -7.93
N SER A 256 9.11 17.17 -6.75
CA SER A 256 9.02 17.96 -5.52
C SER A 256 9.62 19.37 -5.62
N ASN A 257 10.54 19.57 -6.55
CA ASN A 257 11.34 20.78 -6.70
C ASN A 257 11.20 21.44 -8.07
N PHE A 258 10.23 21.03 -8.90
CA PHE A 258 9.98 21.64 -10.22
C PHE A 258 11.22 21.63 -11.12
N THR A 259 11.91 20.50 -11.18
CA THR A 259 13.14 20.32 -11.98
C THR A 259 12.92 19.46 -13.22
N GLU A 260 11.79 18.78 -13.33
CA GLU A 260 11.51 17.86 -14.44
C GLU A 260 11.09 18.60 -15.73
N PHE A 261 10.42 19.75 -15.60
CA PHE A 261 9.94 20.55 -16.74
C PHE A 261 10.34 22.03 -16.63
N THR A 262 10.31 22.71 -17.77
CA THR A 262 10.44 24.17 -17.86
C THR A 262 9.15 24.88 -17.46
N ALA A 263 9.24 26.17 -17.10
CA ALA A 263 8.07 26.99 -16.80
C ALA A 263 7.02 26.99 -17.94
N GLN A 264 7.46 26.99 -19.19
CA GLN A 264 6.57 26.92 -20.36
C GLN A 264 5.81 25.58 -20.41
N GLU A 265 6.51 24.46 -20.18
CA GLU A 265 5.91 23.13 -20.25
C GLU A 265 4.89 22.87 -19.13
N TYR A 266 5.09 23.44 -17.92
CA TYR A 266 4.04 23.45 -16.89
C TYR A 266 2.81 24.24 -17.34
N ASN A 267 3.03 25.45 -17.87
CA ASN A 267 1.97 26.37 -18.29
C ASN A 267 1.20 25.90 -19.53
N ASN A 268 1.80 25.08 -20.39
CA ASN A 268 1.13 24.48 -21.55
C ASN A 268 -0.13 23.69 -21.18
N ASN A 269 -0.27 23.24 -19.93
CA ASN A 269 -1.48 22.60 -19.42
C ASN A 269 -2.68 23.57 -19.26
N ALA A 270 -2.41 24.85 -19.04
CA ALA A 270 -3.43 25.89 -18.87
C ALA A 270 -3.66 26.69 -20.16
N THR A 271 -2.60 26.92 -20.94
CA THR A 271 -2.62 27.90 -22.05
C THR A 271 -2.89 27.28 -23.42
N VAL A 272 -2.70 25.97 -23.59
CA VAL A 272 -2.84 25.30 -24.89
C VAL A 272 -3.96 24.24 -24.86
N PRO A 273 -4.91 24.26 -25.80
CA PRO A 273 -5.96 23.25 -25.89
C PRO A 273 -5.41 21.82 -25.90
N VAL A 274 -6.10 20.91 -25.21
CA VAL A 274 -5.73 19.49 -25.10
C VAL A 274 -5.68 18.80 -26.48
N SER A 275 -6.39 19.34 -27.47
CA SER A 275 -6.37 18.83 -28.85
C SER A 275 -5.02 18.98 -29.57
N VAL A 276 -4.13 19.86 -29.09
CA VAL A 276 -2.80 20.06 -29.68
C VAL A 276 -1.84 19.03 -29.09
N THR A 277 -1.44 18.01 -29.86
CA THR A 277 -0.62 16.90 -29.34
C THR A 277 0.88 17.10 -29.46
N ASP A 278 1.33 17.99 -30.34
CA ASP A 278 2.76 18.14 -30.70
C ASP A 278 3.54 19.08 -29.77
N ILE A 279 3.04 19.28 -28.55
CA ILE A 279 3.70 20.10 -27.53
C ILE A 279 3.93 19.29 -26.26
N VAL A 280 5.08 19.55 -25.63
CA VAL A 280 5.43 18.95 -24.34
C VAL A 280 4.59 19.62 -23.26
N ARG A 281 3.97 18.81 -22.39
CA ARG A 281 3.24 19.25 -21.21
C ARG A 281 3.79 18.53 -20.00
N ALA A 282 3.90 19.24 -18.89
CA ALA A 282 4.22 18.61 -17.61
C ALA A 282 3.13 17.58 -17.26
N ASP A 283 3.55 16.36 -16.94
CA ASP A 283 2.68 15.28 -16.47
C ASP A 283 2.68 15.17 -14.93
N THR A 284 3.58 15.89 -14.25
CA THR A 284 3.70 15.94 -12.79
C THR A 284 2.72 16.95 -12.20
N TRP A 285 2.94 18.23 -12.42
CA TRP A 285 2.11 19.33 -11.93
C TRP A 285 1.42 20.02 -13.11
N ARG A 286 0.09 20.10 -13.06
CA ARG A 286 -0.69 20.79 -14.10
C ARG A 286 -1.12 22.15 -13.57
N VAL A 287 -0.73 23.22 -14.25
CA VAL A 287 -1.14 24.58 -13.92
C VAL A 287 -2.63 24.76 -14.22
N PHE A 288 -3.33 25.49 -13.35
CA PHE A 288 -4.69 25.93 -13.58
C PHE A 288 -4.91 27.35 -13.06
N GLY A 289 -5.85 28.05 -13.68
CA GLY A 289 -6.46 29.27 -13.17
C GLY A 289 -7.96 29.05 -13.04
N SER A 290 -8.60 29.62 -12.01
CA SER A 290 -10.05 29.57 -11.90
C SER A 290 -10.64 30.83 -11.28
N LEU A 291 -11.80 31.21 -11.81
CA LEU A 291 -12.63 32.28 -11.27
C LEU A 291 -13.18 31.83 -9.92
N TYR A 292 -12.63 32.36 -8.83
CA TYR A 292 -13.20 32.18 -7.50
C TYR A 292 -14.37 33.17 -7.29
N SER A 293 -14.26 34.37 -7.86
CA SER A 293 -15.37 35.32 -8.02
C SER A 293 -15.79 35.42 -9.50
N PRO A 294 -17.10 35.42 -9.84
CA PRO A 294 -17.57 35.47 -11.24
C PRO A 294 -17.10 36.69 -12.04
N GLU A 295 -16.75 37.79 -11.35
CA GLU A 295 -16.31 39.06 -11.95
C GLU A 295 -14.79 39.25 -11.86
N ALA A 296 -14.03 38.20 -11.49
CA ALA A 296 -12.58 38.31 -11.43
C ALA A 296 -11.95 38.35 -12.83
N GLU A 297 -10.89 39.13 -12.97
CA GLU A 297 -10.02 39.12 -14.14
C GLU A 297 -9.14 37.85 -14.13
N GLU A 298 -8.86 37.29 -15.31
CA GLU A 298 -8.06 36.07 -15.48
C GLU A 298 -6.56 36.41 -15.65
N ASP A 299 -5.96 36.98 -14.61
CA ASP A 299 -4.64 37.62 -14.64
C ASP A 299 -3.69 37.10 -13.55
N GLY A 300 -3.93 35.89 -13.05
CA GLY A 300 -3.01 35.20 -12.16
C GLY A 300 -2.06 34.26 -12.91
N TYR A 301 -0.77 34.33 -12.58
CA TYR A 301 0.32 33.66 -13.30
C TYR A 301 1.05 32.63 -12.45
N PHE A 302 1.58 31.60 -13.12
CA PHE A 302 2.45 30.58 -12.53
C PHE A 302 3.84 30.66 -13.13
N TYR A 303 4.85 30.76 -12.26
CA TYR A 303 6.25 30.78 -12.64
C TYR A 303 7.05 29.69 -11.91
N VAL A 304 8.12 29.24 -12.55
CA VAL A 304 9.21 28.53 -11.87
C VAL A 304 10.39 29.49 -11.78
N VAL A 305 10.70 29.93 -10.55
CA VAL A 305 11.74 30.93 -10.28
C VAL A 305 12.86 30.35 -9.42
N GLY A 306 14.03 30.99 -9.46
CA GLY A 306 15.13 30.66 -8.56
C GLY A 306 14.87 31.24 -7.17
N GLY A 307 14.64 30.39 -6.18
CA GLY A 307 14.43 30.75 -4.78
C GLY A 307 15.56 30.32 -3.85
N CYS A 308 15.48 30.81 -2.62
CA CYS A 308 16.49 30.61 -1.57
C CYS A 308 15.86 29.98 -0.33
N ALA A 309 15.62 28.66 -0.35
CA ALA A 309 15.06 27.95 0.81
C ALA A 309 16.06 27.85 1.98
N GLN A 310 17.36 27.71 1.69
CA GLN A 310 18.39 27.67 2.73
C GLN A 310 18.99 29.07 2.92
N ARG A 311 18.70 29.66 4.08
CA ARG A 311 19.26 30.94 4.52
C ARG A 311 20.31 30.65 5.60
N SER A 312 21.42 31.38 5.57
CA SER A 312 22.37 31.35 6.69
C SER A 312 21.66 31.76 7.98
N THR A 313 21.85 31.01 9.06
CA THR A 313 21.34 31.37 10.40
C THR A 313 21.88 32.71 10.88
N GLU A 314 23.04 33.12 10.38
CA GLU A 314 23.70 34.40 10.70
C GLU A 314 23.33 35.53 9.73
N GLN A 315 22.91 35.19 8.50
CA GLN A 315 22.55 36.15 7.46
C GLN A 315 21.29 35.69 6.71
N PRO A 316 20.09 35.89 7.29
CA PRO A 316 18.84 35.39 6.74
C PRO A 316 18.44 35.98 5.39
N ASN A 317 19.15 37.00 4.88
CA ASN A 317 18.92 37.57 3.55
C ASN A 317 19.97 37.14 2.52
N ASN A 318 21.02 36.41 2.94
CA ASN A 318 22.00 35.86 2.02
C ASN A 318 21.58 34.48 1.56
N CYS A 319 21.33 34.39 0.26
CA CYS A 319 21.07 33.14 -0.41
C CYS A 319 22.36 32.32 -0.47
N LEU A 320 22.39 31.18 0.20
CA LEU A 320 23.45 30.21 -0.04
C LEU A 320 23.19 29.60 -1.42
N ARG A 321 24.04 29.94 -2.41
CA ARG A 321 24.00 29.29 -3.72
C ARG A 321 24.27 27.78 -3.57
N PRO A 322 23.70 26.93 -4.43
CA PRO A 322 22.88 27.26 -5.61
C PRO A 322 21.43 27.65 -5.27
N LEU A 323 20.83 28.47 -6.15
CA LEU A 323 19.38 28.71 -6.12
C LEU A 323 18.65 27.38 -6.36
N ILE A 324 17.49 27.22 -5.73
CA ILE A 324 16.59 26.10 -5.96
C ILE A 324 15.40 26.54 -6.82
N ASN A 325 14.81 25.61 -7.56
CA ASN A 325 13.57 25.89 -8.27
C ASN A 325 12.40 25.97 -7.29
N VAL A 326 11.54 26.96 -7.52
CA VAL A 326 10.39 27.29 -6.68
C VAL A 326 9.19 27.56 -7.58
N ALA A 327 8.05 26.95 -7.26
CA ALA A 327 6.78 27.34 -7.83
C ALA A 327 6.31 28.64 -7.21
N GLN A 328 6.04 29.66 -8.03
CA GLN A 328 5.50 30.94 -7.61
C GLN A 328 4.11 31.13 -8.22
N PHE A 329 3.13 31.41 -7.36
CA PHE A 329 1.80 31.88 -7.74
C PHE A 329 1.80 33.40 -7.58
N HIS A 330 1.51 34.11 -8.67
CA HIS A 330 1.70 35.55 -8.74
C HIS A 330 0.46 36.20 -9.33
N ARG A 331 -0.11 37.12 -8.57
CA ARG A 331 -1.07 38.10 -9.02
C ARG A 331 -0.79 39.40 -8.27
N ASP A 332 -0.37 40.44 -8.97
CA ASP A 332 -0.08 41.73 -8.36
C ASP A 332 -0.59 42.88 -9.21
N ILE A 333 -0.59 44.07 -8.63
CA ILE A 333 -0.85 45.34 -9.30
C ILE A 333 0.29 45.72 -10.27
N SER A 334 0.68 44.82 -11.17
CA SER A 334 1.41 45.22 -12.36
C SER A 334 0.42 45.91 -13.31
N GLU A 335 0.74 47.15 -13.72
CA GLU A 335 -0.05 47.95 -14.70
C GLU A 335 -1.28 48.73 -14.17
N GLY A 336 -1.42 48.92 -12.85
CA GLY A 336 -2.42 49.86 -12.31
C GLY A 336 -3.85 49.30 -12.23
N ILE A 337 -4.00 47.98 -12.30
CA ILE A 337 -5.25 47.27 -12.05
C ILE A 337 -5.39 47.03 -10.54
N ASP A 338 -6.39 47.66 -9.93
CA ASP A 338 -6.75 47.40 -8.53
C ASP A 338 -7.66 46.18 -8.46
N HIS A 339 -7.09 45.02 -8.11
CA HIS A 339 -7.86 43.78 -8.01
C HIS A 339 -8.79 43.86 -6.80
N THR A 340 -10.10 43.89 -7.04
CA THR A 340 -11.13 43.89 -5.99
C THR A 340 -11.89 42.57 -5.89
N LYS A 341 -11.47 41.57 -6.69
CA LYS A 341 -12.14 40.28 -6.86
C LYS A 341 -11.14 39.16 -6.77
N SER A 342 -11.54 38.05 -6.17
CA SER A 342 -10.68 36.91 -5.93
C SER A 342 -10.47 36.06 -7.19
N PHE A 343 -9.21 35.84 -7.57
CA PHE A 343 -8.81 34.88 -8.59
C PHE A 343 -7.93 33.80 -7.98
N ARG A 344 -7.96 32.58 -8.54
CA ARG A 344 -7.17 31.45 -8.07
C ARG A 344 -6.15 31.04 -9.13
N THR A 345 -4.89 30.96 -8.75
CA THR A 345 -3.82 30.37 -9.57
C THR A 345 -3.18 29.21 -8.82
N GLY A 346 -3.03 28.07 -9.47
CA GLY A 346 -2.51 26.89 -8.80
C GLY A 346 -1.93 25.84 -9.72
N ILE A 347 -1.47 24.77 -9.07
CA ILE A 347 -1.02 23.52 -9.67
C ILE A 347 -1.80 22.36 -9.06
N THR A 348 -2.06 21.34 -9.86
CA THR A 348 -2.74 20.11 -9.43
C THR A 348 -1.93 18.89 -9.82
N GLN A 349 -1.93 17.87 -8.96
CA GLN A 349 -1.32 16.58 -9.23
C GLN A 349 -2.25 15.45 -8.78
N THR A 350 -2.51 14.52 -9.70
CA THR A 350 -3.24 13.29 -9.37
C THR A 350 -2.36 12.38 -8.54
N ILE A 351 -2.85 11.96 -7.37
CA ILE A 351 -2.16 11.02 -6.48
C ILE A 351 -2.76 9.64 -6.65
N ASP A 352 -4.09 9.58 -6.64
CA ASP A 352 -4.91 8.40 -6.85
C ASP A 352 -4.49 7.18 -6.02
N LEU A 353 -4.56 7.33 -4.69
CA LEU A 353 -4.02 6.35 -3.74
C LEU A 353 -5.08 5.90 -2.74
N ASP A 354 -5.29 4.59 -2.61
CA ASP A 354 -5.97 4.01 -1.45
C ASP A 354 -5.07 4.13 -0.20
N THR A 355 -5.47 4.94 0.76
CA THR A 355 -4.67 5.27 1.93
C THR A 355 -4.84 4.27 3.07
N THR A 356 -5.81 3.37 2.98
CA THR A 356 -6.19 2.50 4.11
C THR A 356 -5.18 1.41 4.45
N SER A 357 -4.31 1.09 3.50
CA SER A 357 -3.23 0.12 3.70
C SER A 357 -1.99 0.69 4.37
N TYR A 358 -1.92 2.01 4.57
CA TYR A 358 -0.79 2.70 5.20
C TYR A 358 -1.16 3.09 6.63
N SER A 359 -0.15 3.30 7.48
CA SER A 359 -0.34 3.72 8.87
C SER A 359 -0.24 5.23 9.03
N LYS A 360 0.64 5.87 8.24
CA LYS A 360 0.94 7.30 8.29
C LYS A 360 0.87 7.91 6.90
N LEU A 361 0.48 9.17 6.81
CA LEU A 361 0.52 9.93 5.57
C LEU A 361 0.89 11.38 5.83
N GLU A 362 2.15 11.70 5.55
CA GLU A 362 2.76 12.97 5.88
C GLU A 362 2.92 13.82 4.62
N LEU A 363 2.28 14.99 4.60
CA LEU A 363 2.47 16.00 3.57
C LEU A 363 3.38 17.10 4.12
N SER A 364 4.54 17.29 3.51
CA SER A 364 5.50 18.35 3.88
C SER A 364 5.88 19.22 2.69
N PHE A 365 6.23 20.47 2.98
CA PHE A 365 6.69 21.43 1.98
C PHE A 365 7.48 22.55 2.66
N THR A 366 8.24 23.30 1.86
CA THR A 366 8.86 24.56 2.26
C THR A 366 8.14 25.69 1.52
N GLY A 367 7.54 26.63 2.24
CA GLY A 367 6.70 27.67 1.65
C GLY A 367 6.94 29.07 2.22
N ARG A 368 6.52 30.08 1.45
CA ARG A 368 6.65 31.51 1.76
C ARG A 368 5.47 32.29 1.18
N ILE A 369 4.93 33.23 1.95
CA ILE A 369 4.02 34.27 1.45
C ILE A 369 4.84 35.56 1.37
N TYR A 370 5.12 36.01 0.13
CA TYR A 370 5.91 37.19 -0.13
C TYR A 370 5.06 38.46 -0.12
N GLU A 371 3.88 38.39 -0.75
CA GLU A 371 2.91 39.47 -0.80
C GLU A 371 1.51 38.93 -0.56
N GLN A 372 0.71 39.70 0.17
CA GLN A 372 -0.68 39.40 0.47
C GLN A 372 -1.43 40.73 0.66
N SER A 373 -2.39 41.04 -0.21
CA SER A 373 -3.19 42.27 -0.13
C SER A 373 -4.22 42.24 1.02
N LEU A 374 -4.90 41.11 1.17
CA LEU A 374 -5.97 40.92 2.15
C LEU A 374 -5.41 40.57 3.52
N ASN A 375 -6.09 40.94 4.60
CA ASN A 375 -5.72 40.48 5.93
C ASN A 375 -6.23 39.04 6.15
N ARG A 376 -5.48 38.21 6.88
CA ARG A 376 -5.86 36.81 7.20
C ARG A 376 -6.27 36.02 5.96
N ALA A 377 -7.46 35.43 5.95
CA ALA A 377 -8.00 34.69 4.79
C ALA A 377 -9.12 35.48 4.07
N GLY A 378 -9.01 36.81 4.02
CA GLY A 378 -10.04 37.68 3.45
C GLY A 378 -11.27 37.82 4.35
N ASP A 379 -12.31 38.48 3.85
CA ASP A 379 -13.47 38.87 4.68
C ASP A 379 -14.25 37.67 5.22
N ILE A 380 -14.46 36.65 4.38
CA ILE A 380 -15.22 35.43 4.72
C ILE A 380 -14.34 34.24 5.11
N GLY A 381 -13.01 34.42 5.11
CA GLY A 381 -12.06 33.39 5.55
C GLY A 381 -11.80 32.28 4.52
N GLU A 382 -11.86 32.58 3.22
CA GLU A 382 -11.63 31.60 2.15
C GLU A 382 -10.56 32.05 1.12
N GLU A 383 -9.93 33.21 1.32
CA GLU A 383 -8.93 33.80 0.44
C GLU A 383 -7.52 33.57 0.99
N CYS A 384 -6.96 32.44 0.62
CA CYS A 384 -5.71 31.93 1.15
C CYS A 384 -4.54 32.38 0.26
N ALA A 385 -3.67 33.21 0.82
CA ALA A 385 -2.47 33.66 0.12
C ALA A 385 -1.62 32.47 -0.35
N LEU A 386 -1.59 31.37 0.40
CA LEU A 386 -1.14 30.07 -0.06
C LEU A 386 -2.11 29.01 0.48
N ALA A 387 -2.46 28.01 -0.30
CA ALA A 387 -3.34 26.94 0.10
C ALA A 387 -2.90 25.59 -0.45
N ILE A 388 -3.16 24.55 0.33
CA ILE A 388 -3.07 23.16 -0.11
C ILE A 388 -4.41 22.48 0.15
N ALA A 389 -5.11 22.11 -0.92
CA ALA A 389 -6.35 21.35 -0.86
C ALA A 389 -6.08 19.87 -1.15
N VAL A 390 -6.53 19.01 -0.24
CA VAL A 390 -6.50 17.56 -0.39
C VAL A 390 -7.91 17.10 -0.76
N PHE A 391 -8.06 16.52 -1.96
CA PHE A 391 -9.32 15.95 -2.41
C PHE A 391 -9.33 14.45 -2.18
N TYR A 392 -10.33 13.95 -1.47
CA TYR A 392 -10.36 12.56 -1.03
C TYR A 392 -11.76 11.96 -0.98
N TYR A 393 -11.82 10.63 -1.09
CA TYR A 393 -13.04 9.85 -0.90
C TYR A 393 -13.16 9.37 0.56
N ASN A 394 -14.35 9.53 1.13
CA ASN A 394 -14.71 9.03 2.46
C ASN A 394 -15.22 7.57 2.40
N PRO A 395 -15.63 6.94 3.53
CA PRO A 395 -16.14 5.56 3.53
C PRO A 395 -17.45 5.38 2.76
N ALA A 396 -18.20 6.46 2.53
CA ALA A 396 -19.40 6.46 1.69
C ALA A 396 -19.07 6.65 0.19
N ASN A 397 -17.79 6.63 -0.18
CA ASN A 397 -17.28 6.87 -1.53
C ASN A 397 -17.73 8.22 -2.12
N GLN A 398 -17.91 9.23 -1.26
CA GLN A 398 -18.20 10.61 -1.66
C GLN A 398 -16.90 11.40 -1.70
N LEU A 399 -16.72 12.19 -2.76
CA LEU A 399 -15.61 13.11 -2.90
C LEU A 399 -15.82 14.32 -1.96
N GLY A 400 -14.87 14.52 -1.06
CA GLY A 400 -14.76 15.71 -0.23
C GLY A 400 -13.40 16.37 -0.40
N SER A 401 -13.21 17.50 0.30
CA SER A 401 -11.95 18.23 0.29
C SER A 401 -11.67 18.83 1.66
N THR A 402 -10.39 18.96 2.00
CA THR A 402 -9.93 19.78 3.12
C THR A 402 -8.80 20.68 2.65
N THR A 403 -8.89 21.96 2.99
CA THR A 403 -7.94 22.99 2.57
C THR A 403 -7.15 23.50 3.76
N TYR A 404 -5.84 23.40 3.68
CA TYR A 404 -4.91 24.06 4.57
C TYR A 404 -4.64 25.45 4.02
N CYS A 405 -5.19 26.46 4.69
CA CYS A 405 -5.19 27.86 4.26
C CYS A 405 -4.10 28.63 5.02
N PHE A 406 -3.03 28.98 4.34
CA PHE A 406 -1.92 29.71 4.89
C PHE A 406 -2.08 31.21 4.64
N TYR A 407 -1.89 32.00 5.69
CA TYR A 407 -1.91 33.46 5.63
C TYR A 407 -0.73 34.04 6.42
N ALA A 408 -0.29 35.24 6.09
CA ALA A 408 0.82 35.89 6.77
C ALA A 408 0.47 37.25 7.37
N ARG A 409 -0.47 37.98 6.78
CA ARG A 409 -0.95 39.26 7.35
C ARG A 409 -2.01 39.04 8.42
N ASP A 410 -1.85 39.76 9.53
CA ASP A 410 -2.74 39.70 10.69
C ASP A 410 -2.72 41.04 11.41
N ASP A 411 -3.00 42.09 10.64
CA ASP A 411 -3.00 43.48 11.07
C ASP A 411 -4.33 43.83 11.77
N ALA A 412 -4.37 44.99 12.44
CA ALA A 412 -5.64 45.57 12.92
C ALA A 412 -6.43 46.10 11.71
N GLY A 413 -7.34 45.29 11.17
CA GLY A 413 -8.14 45.61 9.98
C GLY A 413 -9.20 44.54 9.67
N PRO A 414 -10.03 44.75 8.62
CA PRO A 414 -10.99 43.76 8.16
C PRO A 414 -10.28 42.46 7.73
N GLY A 415 -10.98 41.34 7.72
CA GLY A 415 -10.45 40.00 7.44
C GLY A 415 -10.63 39.02 8.60
N SER A 416 -10.92 37.77 8.27
CA SER A 416 -11.25 36.72 9.23
C SER A 416 -10.37 35.48 9.06
N ILE A 417 -10.18 34.78 10.19
CA ILE A 417 -9.71 33.39 10.17
C ILE A 417 -10.92 32.54 9.77
N SER A 418 -10.72 31.54 8.92
CA SER A 418 -11.83 30.69 8.44
C SER A 418 -12.56 30.01 9.59
N ASN A 419 -13.89 30.03 9.53
CA ASN A 419 -14.76 29.25 10.41
C ASN A 419 -15.35 28.01 9.70
N LYS A 420 -14.92 27.73 8.47
CA LYS A 420 -15.41 26.63 7.66
C LYS A 420 -14.79 25.31 8.12
N GLU A 421 -15.62 24.28 8.32
CA GLU A 421 -15.15 22.98 8.81
C GLU A 421 -14.14 22.31 7.86
N TYR A 422 -14.17 22.61 6.56
CA TYR A 422 -13.26 22.07 5.57
C TYR A 422 -11.98 22.92 5.38
N ILE A 423 -11.82 24.02 6.13
CA ILE A 423 -10.64 24.88 6.05
C ILE A 423 -9.88 24.84 7.38
N ARG A 424 -8.55 24.74 7.30
CA ARG A 424 -7.63 24.83 8.44
C ARG A 424 -6.73 26.04 8.21
N SER A 425 -6.94 27.12 8.97
CA SER A 425 -6.15 28.34 8.82
C SER A 425 -4.85 28.27 9.63
N ILE A 426 -3.72 28.54 8.98
CA ILE A 426 -2.37 28.45 9.56
C ILE A 426 -1.63 29.77 9.27
N LYS A 427 -1.14 30.43 10.32
CA LYS A 427 -0.34 31.65 10.16
C LYS A 427 1.11 31.30 9.84
N LEU A 428 1.64 31.86 8.75
CA LEU A 428 3.06 31.81 8.42
C LEU A 428 3.72 33.17 8.73
N PRO A 429 5.03 33.20 9.06
CA PRO A 429 5.75 34.46 9.18
C PRO A 429 5.86 35.17 7.81
N TYR A 430 5.56 36.46 7.79
CA TYR A 430 5.55 37.26 6.56
C TYR A 430 6.93 37.31 5.88
N ARG A 431 6.98 37.00 4.59
CA ARG A 431 8.19 37.00 3.72
C ARG A 431 9.31 36.04 4.16
N GLN A 432 9.02 35.07 5.04
CA GLN A 432 9.99 34.08 5.50
C GLN A 432 9.67 32.69 4.95
N TRP A 433 10.72 31.94 4.64
CA TRP A 433 10.60 30.52 4.31
C TRP A 433 10.33 29.72 5.56
N THR A 434 9.34 28.86 5.50
CA THR A 434 8.94 28.01 6.62
C THR A 434 8.71 26.60 6.13
N ASP A 435 9.29 25.63 6.82
CA ASP A 435 8.97 24.22 6.63
C ASP A 435 7.65 23.91 7.31
N GLN A 436 6.78 23.19 6.62
CA GLN A 436 5.48 22.77 7.10
C GLN A 436 5.34 21.26 6.95
N THR A 437 4.65 20.64 7.90
CA THR A 437 4.37 19.20 7.90
C THR A 437 2.97 18.99 8.43
N LEU A 438 2.18 18.24 7.68
CA LEU A 438 0.78 17.96 7.93
C LEU A 438 0.61 16.44 8.01
N GLU A 439 0.07 15.94 9.11
CA GLU A 439 -0.27 14.52 9.26
C GLU A 439 -1.70 14.30 8.79
N LEU A 440 -1.86 13.89 7.53
CA LEU A 440 -3.16 13.84 6.88
C LEU A 440 -4.07 12.78 7.49
N LYS A 441 -3.54 11.72 8.11
CA LYS A 441 -4.38 10.70 8.73
C LYS A 441 -4.99 11.12 10.07
N ASP A 442 -4.28 11.96 10.82
CA ASP A 442 -4.79 12.49 12.08
C ASP A 442 -5.86 13.55 11.80
N ASP A 443 -5.63 14.39 10.78
CA ASP A 443 -6.55 15.45 10.38
C ASP A 443 -7.77 14.92 9.60
N LEU A 444 -7.58 13.90 8.77
CA LEU A 444 -8.56 13.35 7.83
C LEU A 444 -8.85 11.87 8.13
N GLY A 445 -9.19 11.55 9.38
CA GLY A 445 -9.33 10.15 9.86
C GLY A 445 -10.29 9.24 9.08
N ASN A 446 -11.24 9.82 8.32
CA ASN A 446 -12.17 9.07 7.47
C ASN A 446 -11.72 8.92 6.01
N MET A 447 -10.53 9.43 5.65
CA MET A 447 -10.01 9.35 4.29
C MET A 447 -9.71 7.90 3.88
N ARG A 448 -10.32 7.46 2.77
CA ARG A 448 -10.08 6.14 2.16
C ARG A 448 -9.16 6.20 0.96
N ARG A 449 -9.31 7.23 0.13
CA ARG A 449 -8.51 7.42 -1.08
C ARG A 449 -8.24 8.89 -1.33
N ILE A 450 -7.00 9.25 -1.61
CA ILE A 450 -6.68 10.58 -2.14
C ILE A 450 -6.88 10.52 -3.64
N SER A 451 -7.68 11.45 -4.17
CA SER A 451 -7.81 11.66 -5.60
C SER A 451 -6.62 12.47 -6.12
N HIS A 452 -6.49 13.70 -5.64
CA HIS A 452 -5.49 14.65 -6.09
C HIS A 452 -5.19 15.69 -5.03
N LEU A 453 -4.09 16.40 -5.22
CA LEU A 453 -3.70 17.58 -4.45
C LEU A 453 -3.81 18.81 -5.34
N GLU A 454 -4.30 19.91 -4.78
CA GLU A 454 -4.19 21.23 -5.39
C GLU A 454 -3.38 22.14 -4.48
N ILE A 455 -2.41 22.84 -5.05
CA ILE A 455 -1.63 23.85 -4.35
C ILE A 455 -1.82 25.15 -5.11
N TYR A 456 -2.23 26.20 -4.42
CA TYR A 456 -2.68 27.42 -5.09
C TYR A 456 -2.54 28.64 -4.19
N ALA A 457 -2.69 29.81 -4.78
CA ALA A 457 -2.95 31.05 -4.09
C ALA A 457 -4.27 31.62 -4.59
N ASN A 458 -5.04 32.26 -3.71
CA ASN A 458 -6.23 33.02 -4.09
C ASN A 458 -6.42 34.28 -3.23
N GLY A 459 -7.06 35.28 -3.83
CA GLY A 459 -7.28 36.59 -3.25
C GLY A 459 -7.25 37.67 -4.32
N HIS A 460 -7.14 38.92 -3.88
CA HIS A 460 -7.02 40.09 -4.75
C HIS A 460 -5.61 40.12 -5.37
N ASP A 461 -4.60 40.49 -4.58
CA ASP A 461 -3.18 40.36 -4.92
C ASP A 461 -2.45 39.42 -3.96
N TYR A 462 -1.57 38.60 -4.52
CA TYR A 462 -0.73 37.64 -3.81
C TYR A 462 0.56 37.34 -4.59
N ILE A 463 1.63 37.12 -3.83
CA ILE A 463 2.84 36.45 -4.33
C ILE A 463 3.21 35.39 -3.32
N SER A 464 3.06 34.12 -3.69
CA SER A 464 3.32 32.99 -2.83
C SER A 464 4.18 31.96 -3.52
N GLU A 465 5.02 31.31 -2.72
CA GLU A 465 6.08 30.45 -3.21
C GLU A 465 6.13 29.14 -2.43
N ILE A 466 6.40 28.05 -3.15
CA ILE A 466 6.46 26.71 -2.57
C ILE A 466 7.46 25.81 -3.29
N THR A 467 8.10 24.91 -2.55
CA THR A 467 9.07 23.92 -3.04
C THR A 467 9.19 22.76 -2.04
N ASN A 468 10.02 21.77 -2.34
CA ASN A 468 10.21 20.55 -1.53
C ASN A 468 8.90 19.83 -1.17
N ILE A 469 7.95 19.78 -2.11
CA ILE A 469 6.64 19.17 -1.85
C ILE A 469 6.79 17.65 -1.76
N ARG A 470 6.47 17.09 -0.60
CA ARG A 470 6.57 15.65 -0.33
C ARG A 470 5.28 15.13 0.25
N LEU A 471 4.78 14.06 -0.34
CA LEU A 471 3.68 13.26 0.22
C LEU A 471 4.23 11.87 0.47
N ILE A 472 4.52 11.56 1.73
CA ILE A 472 5.14 10.30 2.13
C ILE A 472 4.10 9.42 2.82
N ALA A 473 3.83 8.25 2.25
CA ALA A 473 3.10 7.20 2.96
C ALA A 473 4.07 6.25 3.68
N LYS A 474 3.67 5.75 4.84
CA LYS A 474 4.40 4.73 5.61
C LYS A 474 3.49 3.59 6.05
#